data_AF-A0A8S2NLT9-F1
#
_entry.id   AF-A0A8S2NLT9-F1
#
_cell.length_a   1.000
_cell.length_b   1.000
_cell.length_c   1.000
_cell.angle_alpha   90.00
_cell.angle_beta   90.00
_cell.angle_gamma   90.00
#
_symmetry.space_group_name_H-M   'P 1'
#
loop_
_entity.id
_entity.type
_entity.pdbx_description
1 polymer ?
#
loop_
_entity_poly.entity_id
_entity_poly.type
_entity_poly.pdbx_seq_one_letter_code
_entity_poly.pdbx_strand_id
1 'polypeptide(L)'
;MSESEQASNMKSCQYDLIYLCLNKEENPHQVNTSIKATLPQEWSDGLDDFQKIIFLKCLRPDKVTNAMQDFVSNNLGQKFIEPQTADLHLVFRDSSAITPLIFVLSVGTDPAADLYKFAEEMKFSKRLNTISLGQGQGPRAESLMRAAMEKGQWVFFQNCHLSPSWMPSLERLVEQVDPDHVHKDFRLWLTSMPSPQFPVMILQNGSKMTVEPPRGIKANLLRSYITLSDDFLTSCTGKIDEFKHLLLSLCLFHAVLLERRKFGKKLKK
;
A
#
# COMPACT_ATOMS: atom_id res chain seq x y z
N MET A 1 -17.40 -44.11 23.41
CA MET A 1 -16.37 -43.33 24.13
C MET A 1 -17.07 -42.52 25.20
N SER A 2 -16.66 -42.67 26.46
CA SER A 2 -17.29 -41.94 27.57
C SER A 2 -16.88 -40.46 27.54
N GLU A 3 -17.73 -39.55 28.05
CA GLU A 3 -17.40 -38.11 28.13
C GLU A 3 -16.08 -37.83 28.89
N SER A 4 -15.71 -38.73 29.81
CA SER A 4 -14.42 -38.67 30.52
C SER A 4 -13.22 -39.01 29.64
N GLU A 5 -13.34 -39.94 28.68
CA GLU A 5 -12.28 -40.24 27.70
C GLU A 5 -12.07 -39.08 26.72
N GLN A 6 -13.17 -38.45 26.26
CA GLN A 6 -13.10 -37.28 25.38
C GLN A 6 -12.46 -36.08 26.09
N ALA A 7 -12.79 -35.84 27.36
CA ALA A 7 -12.19 -34.76 28.15
C ALA A 7 -10.70 -35.01 28.47
N SER A 8 -10.30 -36.27 28.68
CA SER A 8 -8.91 -36.65 28.92
C SER A 8 -8.04 -36.53 27.67
N ASN A 9 -8.56 -36.95 26.50
CA ASN A 9 -7.89 -36.77 25.21
C ASN A 9 -7.76 -35.28 24.84
N MET A 10 -8.79 -34.47 25.12
CA MET A 10 -8.75 -33.04 24.86
C MET A 10 -7.72 -32.31 25.73
N LYS A 11 -7.57 -32.71 27.00
CA LYS A 11 -6.50 -32.19 27.89
C LYS A 11 -5.12 -32.63 27.44
N SER A 12 -4.92 -33.90 27.09
CA SER A 12 -3.64 -34.41 26.57
C SER A 12 -3.21 -33.68 25.29
N CYS A 13 -4.12 -33.51 24.33
CA CYS A 13 -3.88 -32.73 23.12
C CYS A 13 -3.56 -31.26 23.42
N GLN A 14 -4.22 -30.65 24.41
CA GLN A 14 -3.92 -29.28 24.83
C GLN A 14 -2.49 -29.17 25.36
N TYR A 15 -2.04 -30.11 26.19
CA TYR A 15 -0.68 -30.13 26.73
C TYR A 15 0.37 -30.39 25.65
N ASP A 16 0.14 -31.32 24.71
CA ASP A 16 1.05 -31.61 23.60
C ASP A 16 1.17 -30.42 22.62
N LEU A 17 0.07 -29.72 22.33
CA LEU A 17 0.06 -28.51 21.52
C LEU A 17 0.72 -27.31 22.22
N ILE A 18 0.52 -27.16 23.53
CA ILE A 18 1.23 -26.16 24.34
C ILE A 18 2.74 -26.47 24.34
N TYR A 19 3.14 -27.74 24.47
CA TYR A 19 4.54 -28.16 24.42
C TYR A 19 5.18 -27.95 23.03
N LEU A 20 4.47 -28.27 21.95
CA LEU A 20 4.90 -28.04 20.57
C LEU A 20 4.96 -26.54 20.20
N CYS A 21 4.08 -25.72 20.79
CA CYS A 21 4.07 -24.27 20.58
C CYS A 21 5.12 -23.51 21.40
N LEU A 22 5.61 -24.09 22.51
CA LEU A 22 6.58 -23.46 23.41
C LEU A 22 8.04 -23.86 23.12
N ASN A 23 8.31 -25.05 22.55
CA ASN A 23 9.66 -25.63 22.52
C ASN A 23 10.31 -25.81 21.13
N LYS A 24 10.14 -24.88 20.19
CA LYS A 24 11.07 -24.77 19.05
C LYS A 24 11.65 -23.38 18.94
N GLU A 25 12.71 -23.14 19.71
CA GLU A 25 13.83 -22.35 19.20
C GLU A 25 14.48 -23.19 18.08
N GLU A 26 14.49 -22.71 16.83
CA GLU A 26 15.62 -22.94 15.93
C GLU A 26 15.52 -22.17 14.60
N ASN A 27 16.68 -21.57 14.28
CA ASN A 27 17.17 -21.07 12.99
C ASN A 27 16.71 -19.66 12.50
N PRO A 28 17.56 -18.61 12.63
CA PRO A 28 17.26 -17.23 12.24
C PRO A 28 17.12 -16.98 10.72
N HIS A 29 17.35 -17.99 9.87
CA HIS A 29 17.32 -17.85 8.41
C HIS A 29 16.00 -18.26 7.73
N GLN A 30 14.97 -18.70 8.46
CA GLN A 30 13.69 -19.13 7.88
C GLN A 30 12.49 -18.38 8.47
N VAL A 31 12.25 -17.16 7.98
CA VAL A 31 11.39 -16.17 8.66
C VAL A 31 9.88 -16.27 8.34
N ASN A 32 9.40 -17.03 7.34
CA ASN A 32 7.99 -16.96 6.92
C ASN A 32 7.31 -18.32 6.69
N THR A 33 6.83 -18.99 7.74
CA THR A 33 5.78 -20.03 7.61
C THR A 33 5.08 -20.22 8.94
N SER A 34 3.75 -20.21 8.94
CA SER A 34 2.94 -19.83 10.11
C SER A 34 2.45 -20.99 10.95
N ILE A 35 2.55 -22.22 10.44
CA ILE A 35 2.24 -23.46 11.14
C ILE A 35 3.33 -24.47 10.77
N LYS A 36 4.48 -24.43 11.46
CA LYS A 36 5.53 -25.45 11.30
C LYS A 36 5.38 -26.64 12.26
N ALA A 37 4.48 -26.54 13.24
CA ALA A 37 4.16 -27.65 14.12
C ALA A 37 3.09 -28.52 13.44
N THR A 38 3.41 -29.79 13.19
CA THR A 38 2.44 -30.77 12.71
C THR A 38 1.31 -30.85 13.71
N LEU A 39 0.08 -30.53 13.29
CA LEU A 39 -1.09 -30.77 14.11
C LEU A 39 -1.20 -32.28 14.36
N PRO A 40 -1.76 -32.71 15.51
CA PRO A 40 -2.14 -34.10 15.71
C PRO A 40 -2.89 -34.64 14.50
N GLN A 41 -2.61 -35.87 14.09
CA GLN A 41 -3.06 -36.43 12.81
C GLN A 41 -4.60 -36.34 12.63
N GLU A 42 -5.35 -36.61 13.70
CA GLU A 42 -6.81 -36.47 13.74
C GLU A 42 -7.32 -35.06 13.36
N TRP A 43 -6.53 -34.03 13.67
CA TRP A 43 -6.89 -32.63 13.42
C TRP A 43 -6.30 -32.12 12.11
N SER A 44 -5.20 -32.72 11.66
CA SER A 44 -4.66 -32.46 10.33
C SER A 44 -5.64 -32.91 9.24
N ASP A 45 -6.24 -34.08 9.43
CA ASP A 45 -7.13 -34.72 8.45
C ASP A 45 -8.60 -34.31 8.62
N GLY A 46 -9.01 -33.95 9.85
CA GLY A 46 -10.39 -33.59 10.18
C GLY A 46 -10.75 -32.11 10.04
N LEU A 47 -9.77 -31.21 9.87
CA LEU A 47 -9.99 -29.76 9.78
C LEU A 47 -9.53 -29.20 8.45
N ASP A 48 -10.34 -28.30 7.88
CA ASP A 48 -9.91 -27.48 6.75
C ASP A 48 -8.90 -26.39 7.17
N ASP A 49 -8.23 -25.78 6.20
CA ASP A 49 -7.18 -24.79 6.46
C ASP A 49 -7.70 -23.54 7.20
N PHE A 50 -8.97 -23.18 7.03
CA PHE A 50 -9.56 -22.05 7.73
C PHE A 50 -9.90 -22.41 9.18
N GLN A 51 -10.44 -23.59 9.43
CA GLN A 51 -10.70 -24.14 10.76
C GLN A 51 -9.40 -24.30 11.56
N LYS A 52 -8.30 -24.69 10.92
CA LYS A 52 -6.96 -24.71 11.53
C LYS A 52 -6.52 -23.32 12.01
N ILE A 53 -6.86 -22.25 11.28
CA ILE A 53 -6.59 -20.86 11.71
C ILE A 53 -7.46 -20.45 12.90
N ILE A 54 -8.73 -20.88 12.95
CA ILE A 54 -9.59 -20.62 14.12
C ILE A 54 -8.97 -21.23 15.38
N PHE A 55 -8.49 -22.47 15.28
CA PHE A 55 -7.80 -23.12 16.38
C PHE A 55 -6.49 -22.41 16.76
N LEU A 56 -5.68 -22.03 15.76
CA LEU A 56 -4.46 -21.24 15.97
C LEU A 56 -4.76 -19.92 16.69
N LYS A 57 -5.87 -19.25 16.39
CA LYS A 57 -6.27 -18.00 17.04
C LYS A 57 -6.51 -18.17 18.54
N CYS A 58 -7.00 -19.33 18.97
CA CYS A 58 -7.22 -19.63 20.40
C CYS A 58 -5.90 -19.83 21.17
N LEU A 59 -4.85 -20.35 20.52
CA LEU A 59 -3.57 -20.68 21.17
C LEU A 59 -2.45 -19.65 20.94
N ARG A 60 -2.30 -19.18 19.71
CA ARG A 60 -1.22 -18.31 19.21
C ARG A 60 -1.81 -17.19 18.35
N PRO A 61 -2.55 -16.24 18.95
CA PRO A 61 -3.14 -15.12 18.23
C PRO A 61 -2.09 -14.27 17.49
N ASP A 62 -0.83 -14.28 17.95
CA ASP A 62 0.31 -13.63 17.31
C ASP A 62 0.66 -14.21 15.92
N LYS A 63 0.30 -15.47 15.65
CA LYS A 63 0.58 -16.14 14.37
C LYS A 63 -0.56 -16.10 13.36
N VAL A 64 -1.74 -15.62 13.77
CA VAL A 64 -2.95 -15.59 12.92
C VAL A 64 -2.73 -14.77 11.66
N THR A 65 -2.08 -13.61 11.74
CA THR A 65 -1.81 -12.77 10.57
C THR A 65 -1.00 -13.52 9.51
N ASN A 66 0.06 -14.22 9.93
CA ASN A 66 0.89 -14.96 8.99
C ASN A 66 0.12 -16.18 8.44
N ALA A 67 -0.64 -16.89 9.28
CA ALA A 67 -1.42 -18.04 8.83
C ALA A 67 -2.51 -17.65 7.84
N MET A 68 -3.12 -16.48 8.02
CA MET A 68 -4.04 -15.90 7.05
C MET A 68 -3.35 -15.54 5.72
N GLN A 69 -2.11 -15.02 5.77
CA GLN A 69 -1.33 -14.77 4.55
C GLN A 69 -1.01 -16.08 3.81
N ASP A 70 -0.59 -17.12 4.52
CA ASP A 70 -0.33 -18.44 3.92
C ASP A 70 -1.60 -19.01 3.29
N PHE A 71 -2.75 -18.91 3.98
CA PHE A 71 -4.05 -19.33 3.45
C PHE A 71 -4.43 -18.59 2.16
N VAL A 72 -4.28 -17.25 2.13
CA VAL A 72 -4.55 -16.45 0.93
C VAL A 72 -3.59 -16.81 -0.20
N SER A 73 -2.29 -17.01 0.11
CA SER A 73 -1.30 -17.39 -0.89
C SER A 73 -1.60 -18.76 -1.52
N ASN A 74 -1.99 -19.74 -0.70
CA ASN A 74 -2.30 -21.09 -1.18
C ASN A 74 -3.58 -21.16 -2.01
N ASN A 75 -4.59 -20.33 -1.70
CA ASN A 75 -5.90 -20.37 -2.36
C ASN A 75 -6.05 -19.39 -3.52
N LEU A 76 -5.48 -18.19 -3.42
CA LEU A 76 -5.60 -17.13 -4.43
C LEU A 76 -4.27 -16.84 -5.15
N GLY A 77 -3.14 -17.20 -4.54
CA GLY A 77 -1.80 -17.00 -5.08
C GLY A 77 -0.99 -15.92 -4.33
N GLN A 78 0.32 -16.07 -4.39
CA GLN A 78 1.30 -15.21 -3.69
C GLN A 78 1.12 -13.71 -3.96
N LYS A 79 0.70 -13.33 -5.17
CA LYS A 79 0.49 -11.93 -5.60
C LYS A 79 -0.56 -11.15 -4.77
N PHE A 80 -1.41 -11.85 -4.00
CA PHE A 80 -2.44 -11.24 -3.16
C PHE A 80 -1.95 -10.88 -1.75
N ILE A 81 -0.77 -11.37 -1.35
CA ILE A 81 -0.13 -11.01 -0.08
C ILE A 81 1.11 -10.13 -0.26
N GLU A 82 1.58 -10.01 -1.50
CA GLU A 82 2.69 -9.13 -1.86
C GLU A 82 2.20 -7.69 -2.05
N PRO A 83 2.92 -6.69 -1.53
CA PRO A 83 2.61 -5.29 -1.78
C PRO A 83 2.71 -5.00 -3.28
N GLN A 84 1.59 -4.62 -3.91
CA GLN A 84 1.62 -4.17 -5.30
C GLN A 84 2.03 -2.70 -5.34
N THR A 85 3.05 -2.38 -6.14
CA THR A 85 3.39 -0.99 -6.44
C THR A 85 2.31 -0.41 -7.34
N ALA A 86 1.82 0.78 -7.00
CA ALA A 86 0.87 1.49 -7.87
C ALA A 86 1.58 1.86 -9.19
N ASP A 87 1.20 1.21 -10.28
CA ASP A 87 1.70 1.52 -11.61
C ASP A 87 0.81 2.60 -12.26
N LEU A 88 1.37 3.80 -12.42
CA LEU A 88 0.66 4.93 -13.02
C LEU A 88 0.28 4.66 -14.49
N HIS A 89 1.04 3.85 -15.23
CA HIS A 89 0.72 3.52 -16.62
C HIS A 89 -0.54 2.67 -16.70
N LEU A 90 -0.67 1.65 -15.85
CA LEU A 90 -1.86 0.80 -15.81
C LEU A 90 -3.10 1.58 -15.39
N VAL A 91 -2.99 2.35 -14.32
CA VAL A 91 -4.14 3.11 -13.79
C VAL A 91 -4.57 4.21 -14.77
N PHE A 92 -3.61 4.86 -15.43
CA PHE A 92 -3.91 5.86 -16.46
C PHE A 92 -4.58 5.23 -17.70
N ARG A 93 -4.08 4.09 -18.18
CA ARG A 93 -4.66 3.39 -19.34
C ARG A 93 -6.12 3.02 -19.10
N ASP A 94 -6.44 2.59 -17.88
CA ASP A 94 -7.78 2.17 -17.51
C ASP A 94 -8.67 3.37 -17.07
N SER A 95 -8.16 4.60 -17.17
CA SER A 95 -8.87 5.85 -16.82
C SER A 95 -9.40 6.62 -18.03
N SER A 96 -10.38 7.49 -17.78
CA SER A 96 -10.98 8.36 -18.79
C SER A 96 -11.10 9.81 -18.30
N ALA A 97 -11.61 10.71 -19.14
CA ALA A 97 -11.85 12.11 -18.76
C ALA A 97 -12.87 12.29 -17.62
N ILE A 98 -13.72 11.28 -17.38
CA ILE A 98 -14.75 11.28 -16.33
C ILE A 98 -14.37 10.39 -15.13
N THR A 99 -13.18 9.82 -15.12
CA THR A 99 -12.69 8.95 -14.04
C THR A 99 -11.59 9.68 -13.26
N PRO A 100 -11.91 10.32 -12.11
CA PRO A 100 -10.89 10.97 -11.29
C PRO A 100 -9.84 9.97 -10.80
N LEU A 101 -8.59 10.39 -10.79
CA LEU A 101 -7.43 9.62 -10.34
C LEU A 101 -7.02 10.13 -8.97
N ILE A 102 -7.10 9.27 -7.95
CA ILE A 102 -7.04 9.70 -6.55
C ILE A 102 -5.87 9.00 -5.85
N PHE A 103 -4.91 9.81 -5.40
CA PHE A 103 -3.87 9.37 -4.48
C PHE A 103 -4.33 9.54 -3.04
N VAL A 104 -4.53 8.40 -2.37
CA VAL A 104 -4.76 8.35 -0.93
C VAL A 104 -3.40 8.38 -0.23
N LEU A 105 -3.14 9.49 0.46
CA LEU A 105 -1.85 9.76 1.10
C LEU A 105 -1.79 9.11 2.49
N SER A 106 -0.65 8.50 2.77
CA SER A 106 -0.21 8.20 4.14
C SER A 106 0.60 9.37 4.71
N VAL A 107 0.79 9.38 6.02
CA VAL A 107 1.63 10.40 6.67
C VAL A 107 3.05 10.34 6.10
N GLY A 108 3.56 11.48 5.61
CA GLY A 108 4.91 11.60 5.08
C GLY A 108 5.11 11.05 3.66
N THR A 109 4.04 10.81 2.91
CA THR A 109 4.10 10.45 1.48
C THR A 109 3.58 11.55 0.59
N ASP A 110 4.24 11.80 -0.53
CA ASP A 110 3.79 12.73 -1.59
C ASP A 110 4.09 12.12 -2.97
N PRO A 111 3.07 11.82 -3.80
CA PRO A 111 3.23 11.28 -5.15
C PRO A 111 3.50 12.34 -6.21
N ALA A 112 3.60 13.63 -5.85
CA ALA A 112 3.74 14.71 -6.83
C ALA A 112 4.93 14.50 -7.76
N ALA A 113 6.10 14.12 -7.22
CA ALA A 113 7.29 13.86 -8.03
C ALA A 113 7.08 12.71 -9.04
N ASP A 114 6.43 11.63 -8.60
CA ASP A 114 6.12 10.49 -9.45
C ASP A 114 5.14 10.89 -10.57
N LEU A 115 4.12 11.69 -10.25
CA LEU A 115 3.18 12.21 -11.25
C LEU A 115 3.84 13.18 -12.23
N TYR A 116 4.77 14.04 -11.80
CA TYR A 116 5.49 14.94 -12.70
C TYR A 116 6.37 14.16 -13.68
N LYS A 117 7.09 13.14 -13.18
CA LYS A 117 7.88 12.25 -14.03
C LYS A 117 6.98 11.52 -15.04
N PHE A 118 5.86 10.99 -14.58
CA PHE A 118 4.88 10.32 -15.43
C PHE A 118 4.29 11.26 -16.50
N ALA A 119 4.00 12.51 -16.16
CA ALA A 119 3.52 13.50 -17.12
C ALA A 119 4.58 13.83 -18.17
N GLU A 120 5.86 13.86 -17.82
CA GLU A 120 6.95 14.01 -18.80
C GLU A 120 7.01 12.80 -19.75
N GLU A 121 6.95 11.58 -19.21
CA GLU A 121 6.93 10.33 -19.99
C GLU A 121 5.74 10.30 -20.98
N MET A 122 4.57 10.77 -20.55
CA MET A 122 3.36 10.88 -21.37
C MET A 122 3.35 12.10 -22.29
N LYS A 123 4.38 12.96 -22.28
CA LYS A 123 4.46 14.23 -23.02
C LYS A 123 3.35 15.23 -22.66
N PHE A 124 2.85 15.16 -21.42
CA PHE A 124 1.84 16.03 -20.82
C PHE A 124 2.39 17.05 -19.83
N SER A 125 3.70 17.08 -19.57
CA SER A 125 4.31 18.01 -18.60
C SER A 125 3.92 19.47 -18.80
N LYS A 126 3.90 19.97 -20.04
CA LYS A 126 3.46 21.34 -20.38
C LYS A 126 1.93 21.54 -20.31
N ARG A 127 1.17 20.46 -20.27
CA ARG A 127 -0.31 20.42 -20.21
C ARG A 127 -0.81 19.97 -18.83
N LEU A 128 0.07 19.84 -17.84
CA LEU A 128 -0.27 19.52 -16.47
C LEU A 128 -0.30 20.81 -15.64
N ASN A 129 -1.46 21.13 -15.09
CA ASN A 129 -1.64 22.28 -14.22
C ASN A 129 -1.85 21.81 -12.77
N THR A 130 -1.04 22.31 -11.85
CA THR A 130 -1.12 21.92 -10.43
C THR A 130 -1.66 23.07 -9.57
N ILE A 131 -2.55 22.74 -8.62
CA ILE A 131 -2.95 23.63 -7.52
C ILE A 131 -2.86 22.85 -6.21
N SER A 132 -2.09 23.38 -5.26
CA SER A 132 -2.19 22.97 -3.86
C SER A 132 -3.39 23.63 -3.21
N LEU A 133 -4.39 22.84 -2.81
CA LEU A 133 -5.61 23.33 -2.19
C LEU A 133 -5.36 23.76 -0.74
N GLY A 134 -6.00 24.86 -0.39
CA GLY A 134 -6.01 25.47 0.93
C GLY A 134 -7.14 26.49 1.00
N GLN A 135 -7.11 27.36 2.01
CA GLN A 135 -8.13 28.40 2.15
C GLN A 135 -8.08 29.36 0.94
N GLY A 136 -9.24 29.60 0.33
CA GLY A 136 -9.39 30.58 -0.77
C GLY A 136 -8.99 30.11 -2.17
N GLN A 137 -8.53 28.87 -2.36
CA GLN A 137 -8.11 28.37 -3.69
C GLN A 137 -9.26 27.87 -4.57
N GLY A 138 -10.45 27.65 -3.99
CA GLY A 138 -11.61 27.04 -4.68
C GLY A 138 -11.99 27.70 -6.01
N PRO A 139 -12.21 29.03 -6.08
CA PRO A 139 -12.57 29.70 -7.33
C PRO A 139 -11.52 29.56 -8.44
N ARG A 140 -10.23 29.61 -8.07
CA ARG A 140 -9.13 29.40 -9.01
C ARG A 140 -9.09 27.96 -9.51
N ALA A 141 -9.30 26.99 -8.62
CA ALA A 141 -9.35 25.58 -8.95
C ALA A 141 -10.50 25.27 -9.92
N GLU A 142 -11.69 25.85 -9.68
CA GLU A 142 -12.84 25.71 -10.59
C GLU A 142 -12.56 26.28 -11.98
N SER A 143 -12.05 27.52 -12.07
CA SER A 143 -11.70 28.14 -13.35
C SER A 143 -10.66 27.33 -14.11
N LEU A 144 -9.64 26.82 -13.41
CA LEU A 144 -8.61 25.97 -14.02
C LEU A 144 -9.19 24.67 -14.56
N MET A 145 -10.07 24.00 -13.80
CA MET A 145 -10.69 22.74 -14.19
C MET A 145 -11.55 22.91 -15.45
N ARG A 146 -12.39 23.94 -15.51
CA ARG A 146 -13.21 24.24 -16.69
C ARG A 146 -12.36 24.48 -17.93
N ALA A 147 -11.33 25.32 -17.82
CA ALA A 147 -10.42 25.58 -18.95
C ALA A 147 -9.64 24.31 -19.38
N ALA A 148 -9.27 23.45 -18.44
CA ALA A 148 -8.56 22.21 -18.73
C ALA A 148 -9.45 21.18 -19.43
N MET A 149 -10.75 21.12 -19.10
CA MET A 149 -11.73 20.26 -19.77
C MET A 149 -11.88 20.61 -21.25
N GLU A 150 -11.86 21.89 -21.60
CA GLU A 150 -11.94 22.34 -23.00
C GLU A 150 -10.64 22.07 -23.76
N LYS A 151 -9.48 22.29 -23.11
CA LYS A 151 -8.15 22.19 -23.73
C LYS A 151 -7.53 20.78 -23.68
N GLY A 152 -8.19 19.83 -23.03
CA GLY A 152 -7.66 18.48 -22.80
C GLY A 152 -6.42 18.46 -21.93
N GLN A 153 -6.35 19.32 -20.92
CA GLN A 153 -5.20 19.41 -20.02
C GLN A 153 -5.39 18.54 -18.79
N TRP A 154 -4.30 18.20 -18.11
CA TRP A 154 -4.38 17.54 -16.82
C TRP A 154 -4.44 18.58 -15.72
N VAL A 155 -5.24 18.28 -14.69
CA VAL A 155 -5.33 19.10 -13.48
C VAL A 155 -4.93 18.24 -12.30
N PHE A 156 -4.03 18.76 -11.48
CA PHE A 156 -3.58 18.11 -10.26
C PHE A 156 -3.92 18.95 -9.04
N PHE A 157 -4.94 18.54 -8.29
CA PHE A 157 -5.31 19.15 -7.02
C PHE A 157 -4.65 18.41 -5.87
N GLN A 158 -3.73 19.09 -5.20
CA GLN A 158 -3.03 18.54 -4.05
C GLN A 158 -3.73 18.93 -2.75
N ASN A 159 -3.63 18.06 -1.75
CA ASN A 159 -4.05 18.32 -0.38
C ASN A 159 -5.55 18.66 -0.24
N CYS A 160 -6.42 17.92 -0.93
CA CYS A 160 -7.87 18.17 -0.94
C CYS A 160 -8.49 18.22 0.47
N HIS A 161 -8.01 17.37 1.38
CA HIS A 161 -8.38 17.38 2.81
C HIS A 161 -8.18 18.73 3.53
N LEU A 162 -7.34 19.65 3.01
CA LEU A 162 -7.13 20.98 3.58
C LEU A 162 -8.17 22.02 3.10
N SER A 163 -9.07 21.66 2.18
CA SER A 163 -10.13 22.54 1.68
C SER A 163 -11.52 21.88 1.77
N PRO A 164 -11.96 21.45 2.97
CA PRO A 164 -13.21 20.71 3.15
C PRO A 164 -14.45 21.51 2.72
N SER A 165 -14.43 22.84 2.86
CA SER A 165 -15.54 23.71 2.46
C SER A 165 -15.77 23.76 0.94
N TRP A 166 -14.76 23.45 0.14
CA TRP A 166 -14.86 23.45 -1.33
C TRP A 166 -15.15 22.07 -1.92
N MET A 167 -14.99 21.00 -1.15
CA MET A 167 -15.25 19.62 -1.60
C MET A 167 -16.65 19.41 -2.21
N PRO A 168 -17.75 19.98 -1.68
CA PRO A 168 -19.07 19.87 -2.32
C PRO A 168 -19.13 20.55 -3.69
N SER A 169 -18.38 21.64 -3.90
CA SER A 169 -18.30 22.29 -5.21
C SER A 169 -17.49 21.45 -6.20
N LEU A 170 -16.39 20.84 -5.76
CA LEU A 170 -15.63 19.90 -6.58
C LEU A 170 -16.49 18.71 -7.02
N GLU A 171 -17.30 18.14 -6.13
CA GLU A 171 -18.24 17.07 -6.45
C GLU A 171 -19.19 17.45 -7.58
N ARG A 172 -19.83 18.63 -7.49
CA ARG A 172 -20.70 19.16 -8.55
C ARG A 172 -19.95 19.37 -9.86
N LEU A 173 -18.71 19.84 -9.82
CA LEU A 173 -17.90 20.04 -11.02
C LEU A 173 -17.58 18.71 -11.72
N VAL A 174 -17.30 17.65 -10.96
CA VAL A 174 -17.07 16.31 -11.51
C VAL A 174 -18.37 15.69 -12.04
N GLU A 175 -19.49 15.90 -11.37
CA GLU A 175 -20.81 15.41 -11.80
C GLU A 175 -21.29 16.07 -13.10
N GLN A 176 -20.97 17.35 -13.30
CA GLN A 176 -21.34 18.13 -14.48
C GLN A 176 -20.45 17.88 -15.70
N VAL A 177 -19.46 16.98 -15.61
CA VAL A 177 -18.61 16.65 -16.76
C VAL A 177 -19.42 15.83 -17.75
N ASP A 178 -19.79 16.46 -18.86
CA ASP A 178 -20.46 15.78 -19.96
C ASP A 178 -19.45 14.89 -20.73
N PRO A 179 -19.62 13.56 -20.73
CA PRO A 179 -18.72 12.63 -21.43
C PRO A 179 -18.62 12.89 -22.94
N ASP A 180 -19.65 13.45 -23.57
CA ASP A 180 -19.70 13.67 -25.01
C ASP A 180 -19.00 14.97 -25.43
N HIS A 181 -18.89 15.94 -24.52
CA HIS A 181 -18.31 17.27 -24.79
C HIS A 181 -16.93 17.48 -24.17
N VAL A 182 -16.57 16.75 -23.10
CA VAL A 182 -15.26 16.89 -22.46
C VAL A 182 -14.15 16.41 -23.39
N HIS A 183 -13.02 17.13 -23.40
CA HIS A 183 -11.88 16.72 -24.20
C HIS A 183 -11.30 15.38 -23.69
N LYS A 184 -11.12 14.41 -24.59
CA LYS A 184 -10.71 13.02 -24.27
C LYS A 184 -9.41 12.90 -23.48
N ASP A 185 -8.46 13.81 -23.72
CA ASP A 185 -7.18 13.90 -22.99
C ASP A 185 -7.27 14.45 -21.57
N PHE A 186 -8.38 15.11 -21.20
CA PHE A 186 -8.52 15.70 -19.86
C PHE A 186 -8.37 14.61 -18.80
N ARG A 187 -7.63 14.91 -17.73
CA ARG A 187 -7.55 14.04 -16.54
C ARG A 187 -7.54 14.88 -15.28
N LEU A 188 -8.31 14.44 -14.30
CA LEU A 188 -8.34 15.01 -12.97
C LEU A 188 -7.57 14.11 -12.00
N TRP A 189 -6.48 14.64 -11.46
CA TRP A 189 -5.65 14.01 -10.45
C TRP A 189 -5.86 14.69 -9.10
N LEU A 190 -6.06 13.92 -8.04
CA LEU A 190 -6.34 14.41 -6.69
C LEU A 190 -5.37 13.77 -5.69
N THR A 191 -4.87 14.53 -4.73
CA THR A 191 -4.27 13.95 -3.51
C THR A 191 -5.06 14.32 -2.27
N SER A 192 -5.25 13.35 -1.38
CA SER A 192 -5.87 13.59 -0.08
C SER A 192 -5.42 12.57 0.97
N MET A 193 -5.24 13.02 2.21
CA MET A 193 -5.34 12.10 3.35
C MET A 193 -6.79 11.61 3.49
N PRO A 194 -7.03 10.44 4.09
CA PRO A 194 -8.37 10.00 4.46
C PRO A 194 -9.10 11.08 5.27
N SER A 195 -10.27 11.51 4.79
CA SER A 195 -11.08 12.54 5.41
C SER A 195 -12.57 12.26 5.16
N PRO A 196 -13.43 12.37 6.19
CA PRO A 196 -14.87 12.20 6.02
C PRO A 196 -15.53 13.35 5.23
N GLN A 197 -14.82 14.45 5.00
CA GLN A 197 -15.30 15.57 4.17
C GLN A 197 -14.98 15.38 2.68
N PHE A 198 -14.18 14.37 2.31
CA PHE A 198 -13.89 14.10 0.91
C PHE A 198 -15.14 13.52 0.23
N PRO A 199 -15.52 13.97 -0.99
CA PRO A 199 -16.79 13.57 -1.60
C PRO A 199 -16.87 12.08 -1.90
N VAL A 200 -17.96 11.45 -1.44
CA VAL A 200 -18.18 10.02 -1.61
C VAL A 200 -18.35 9.65 -3.09
N MET A 201 -19.05 10.48 -3.86
CA MET A 201 -19.26 10.26 -5.30
C MET A 201 -17.92 10.18 -6.05
N ILE A 202 -17.00 11.11 -5.76
CA ILE A 202 -15.65 11.11 -6.35
C ILE A 202 -14.88 9.85 -5.95
N LEU A 203 -14.98 9.40 -4.69
CA LEU A 203 -14.33 8.17 -4.24
C LEU A 203 -14.93 6.91 -4.87
N GLN A 204 -16.24 6.87 -5.09
CA GLN A 204 -16.90 5.71 -5.69
C GLN A 204 -16.54 5.59 -7.17
N ASN A 205 -16.59 6.71 -7.90
CA ASN A 205 -16.42 6.75 -9.36
C ASN A 205 -14.96 6.94 -9.80
N GLY A 206 -14.05 7.25 -8.88
CA GLY A 206 -12.62 7.41 -9.15
C GLY A 206 -11.81 6.12 -9.03
N SER A 207 -10.61 6.16 -9.62
CA SER A 207 -9.55 5.17 -9.46
C SER A 207 -8.66 5.56 -8.28
N LYS A 208 -8.57 4.69 -7.27
CA LYS A 208 -7.89 4.96 -6.00
C LYS A 208 -6.57 4.24 -5.96
N MET A 209 -5.52 4.97 -5.63
CA MET A 209 -4.19 4.43 -5.42
C MET A 209 -3.71 4.85 -4.03
N THR A 210 -3.25 3.89 -3.25
CA THR A 210 -2.62 4.18 -1.96
C THR A 210 -1.13 4.37 -2.15
N VAL A 211 -0.62 5.53 -1.76
CA VAL A 211 0.82 5.79 -1.71
C VAL A 211 1.25 5.50 -0.29
N GLU A 212 1.70 4.27 -0.04
CA GLU A 212 2.20 3.86 1.27
C GLU A 212 3.72 3.72 1.24
N PRO A 213 4.41 4.00 2.37
CA PRO A 213 5.81 3.61 2.51
C PRO A 213 5.96 2.08 2.38
N PRO A 214 7.01 1.59 1.70
CA PRO A 214 7.25 0.16 1.59
C PRO A 214 7.37 -0.48 2.98
N ARG A 215 6.79 -1.68 3.14
CA ARG A 215 6.81 -2.42 4.40
C ARG A 215 7.86 -3.54 4.35
N GLY A 216 8.73 -3.56 5.34
CA GLY A 216 9.80 -4.54 5.49
C GLY A 216 11.13 -4.05 4.94
N ILE A 217 12.23 -4.60 5.48
CA ILE A 217 13.61 -4.20 5.12
C ILE A 217 13.87 -4.40 3.62
N LYS A 218 13.47 -5.56 3.07
CA LYS A 218 13.66 -5.89 1.64
C LYS A 218 12.99 -4.86 0.72
N ALA A 219 11.75 -4.47 1.00
CA ALA A 219 11.02 -3.52 0.17
C ALA A 219 11.63 -2.10 0.25
N ASN A 220 12.09 -1.68 1.44
CA ASN A 220 12.80 -0.40 1.60
C ASN A 220 14.14 -0.37 0.84
N LEU A 221 14.90 -1.48 0.89
CA LEU A 221 16.12 -1.65 0.11
C LEU A 221 15.83 -1.57 -1.39
N LEU A 222 14.87 -2.37 -1.88
CA LEU A 222 14.50 -2.40 -3.29
C LEU A 222 14.10 -1.00 -3.79
N ARG A 223 13.29 -0.25 -3.02
CA ARG A 223 12.92 1.13 -3.35
C ARG A 223 14.14 2.03 -3.48
N SER A 224 15.12 1.91 -2.57
CA SER A 224 16.34 2.70 -2.63
C SER A 224 17.13 2.39 -3.90
N TYR A 225 17.31 1.10 -4.21
CA TYR A 225 18.10 0.66 -5.36
C TYR A 225 17.47 0.97 -6.71
N ILE A 226 16.13 0.92 -6.84
CA ILE A 226 15.43 1.26 -8.10
C ILE A 226 15.71 2.71 -8.53
N THR A 227 16.01 3.62 -7.59
CA THR A 227 16.31 5.02 -7.90
C THR A 227 17.76 5.25 -8.34
N LEU A 228 18.63 4.26 -8.19
CA LEU A 228 20.05 4.37 -8.52
C LEU A 228 20.30 3.89 -9.95
N SER A 229 21.00 4.70 -10.74
CA SER A 229 21.42 4.32 -12.10
C SER A 229 22.72 3.50 -12.08
N ASP A 230 22.96 2.72 -13.13
CA ASP A 230 24.22 1.99 -13.30
C ASP A 230 25.44 2.92 -13.35
N ASP A 231 25.27 4.11 -13.95
CA ASP A 231 26.28 5.17 -13.96
C ASP A 231 26.64 5.63 -12.53
N PHE A 232 25.64 5.79 -11.66
CA PHE A 232 25.88 6.12 -10.26
C PHE A 232 26.58 4.97 -9.51
N LEU A 233 26.19 3.71 -9.78
CA LEU A 233 26.82 2.54 -9.14
C LEU A 233 28.28 2.33 -9.56
N THR A 234 28.70 2.95 -10.66
CA THR A 234 30.06 2.87 -11.21
C THR A 234 30.84 4.18 -11.12
N SER A 235 30.28 5.23 -10.50
CA SER A 235 30.86 6.58 -10.52
C SER A 235 32.19 6.69 -9.79
N CYS A 236 32.47 5.82 -8.81
CA CYS A 236 33.71 5.81 -8.04
C CYS A 236 34.80 4.95 -8.71
N THR A 237 35.51 5.53 -9.67
CA THR A 237 36.62 4.86 -10.36
C THR A 237 37.75 4.50 -9.37
N GLY A 238 38.21 3.24 -9.43
CA GLY A 238 39.32 2.74 -8.60
C GLY A 238 38.95 2.22 -7.21
N LYS A 239 37.71 2.41 -6.73
CA LYS A 239 37.21 1.88 -5.43
C LYS A 239 35.74 1.46 -5.51
N ILE A 240 35.36 0.82 -6.62
CA ILE A 240 33.96 0.48 -6.92
C ILE A 240 33.41 -0.50 -5.87
N ASP A 241 34.22 -1.47 -5.45
CA ASP A 241 33.77 -2.49 -4.52
C ASP A 241 33.51 -1.90 -3.12
N GLU A 242 34.42 -1.10 -2.58
CA GLU A 242 34.23 -0.43 -1.28
C GLU A 242 33.03 0.51 -1.31
N PHE A 243 32.86 1.25 -2.41
CA PHE A 243 31.69 2.11 -2.61
C PHE A 243 30.38 1.31 -2.55
N LYS A 244 30.29 0.18 -3.27
CA LYS A 244 29.09 -0.69 -3.27
C LYS A 244 28.79 -1.27 -1.90
N HIS A 245 29.81 -1.69 -1.13
CA HIS A 245 29.62 -2.17 0.23
C HIS A 245 29.13 -1.07 1.18
N LEU A 246 29.68 0.14 1.08
CA LEU A 246 29.24 1.29 1.88
C LEU A 246 27.82 1.71 1.52
N LEU A 247 27.49 1.74 0.23
CA LEU A 247 26.15 2.06 -0.28
C LEU A 247 25.11 1.05 0.24
N LEU A 248 25.41 -0.26 0.15
CA LEU A 248 24.54 -1.30 0.71
C LEU A 248 24.33 -1.10 2.21
N SER A 249 25.41 -0.82 2.95
CA SER A 249 25.36 -0.59 4.40
C SER A 249 24.49 0.61 4.74
N LEU A 250 24.60 1.71 3.99
CA LEU A 250 23.80 2.91 4.16
C LEU A 250 22.31 2.66 3.84
N CYS A 251 22.02 2.00 2.71
CA CYS A 251 20.65 1.66 2.33
C CYS A 251 20.01 0.70 3.35
N LEU A 252 20.76 -0.29 3.86
CA LEU A 252 20.28 -1.20 4.90
C LEU A 252 20.03 -0.47 6.22
N PHE A 253 20.95 0.41 6.63
CA PHE A 253 20.77 1.24 7.83
C PHE A 253 19.52 2.12 7.70
N HIS A 254 19.32 2.77 6.56
CA HIS A 254 18.13 3.55 6.27
C HIS A 254 16.84 2.71 6.36
N ALA A 255 16.83 1.53 5.73
CA ALA A 255 15.70 0.61 5.78
C ALA A 255 15.35 0.16 7.20
N VAL A 256 16.37 -0.16 8.02
CA VAL A 256 16.18 -0.51 9.44
C VAL A 256 15.61 0.66 10.23
N LEU A 257 16.11 1.89 10.04
CA LEU A 257 15.57 3.07 10.72
C LEU A 257 14.10 3.31 10.39
N LEU A 258 13.71 3.16 9.12
CA LEU A 258 12.31 3.28 8.68
C LEU A 258 11.41 2.23 9.33
N GLU A 259 11.84 0.96 9.37
CA GLU A 259 11.08 -0.10 10.02
C GLU A 259 10.98 0.09 11.54
N ARG A 260 12.06 0.56 12.19
CA ARG A 260 12.04 0.83 13.64
C ARG A 260 11.07 1.93 14.05
N ARG A 261 10.72 2.88 13.18
CA ARG A 261 9.69 3.90 13.47
C ARG A 261 8.32 3.30 13.79
N LYS A 262 8.05 2.07 13.34
CA LYS A 262 6.81 1.32 13.64
C LYS A 262 6.76 0.81 15.08
N PHE A 263 7.91 0.71 15.74
CA PHE A 263 8.06 0.14 17.07
C PHE A 263 8.40 1.26 18.07
N GLY A 264 7.40 1.65 18.86
CA GLY A 264 7.54 2.65 19.91
C GLY A 264 6.20 2.92 20.59
N LYS A 265 6.21 3.55 21.77
CA LYS A 265 4.97 4.00 22.40
C LYS A 265 4.34 5.04 21.46
N LYS A 266 3.15 4.73 20.90
CA LYS A 266 2.27 5.79 20.40
C LYS A 266 1.99 6.69 21.59
N LEU A 267 2.68 7.82 21.67
CA LEU A 267 2.30 8.89 22.58
C LEU A 267 0.86 9.25 22.19
N LYS A 268 -0.10 8.83 23.01
CA LYS A 268 -1.48 9.29 22.87
C LYS A 268 -1.41 10.81 23.04
N LYS A 269 -1.52 11.54 21.93
CA LYS A 269 -1.90 12.95 21.95
C LYS A 269 -3.40 13.01 22.11
#